data_AF-A0A7Y3K8V1-F1
#
_entry.id   AF-A0A7Y3K8V1-F1
#
_cell.length_a   1.000
_cell.length_b   1.000
_cell.length_c   1.000
_cell.angle_alpha   90.00
_cell.angle_beta   90.00
_cell.angle_gamma   90.00
#
_symmetry.space_group_name_H-M   'P 1'
#
loop_
_entity.id
_entity.type
_entity.pdbx_description
1 polymer ?
#
loop_
_entity_poly.entity_id
_entity_poly.type
_entity_poly.pdbx_seq_one_letter_code
_entity_poly.pdbx_strand_id
1 'polypeptide(L)'
;MSHRLAEAIGSAVFGIYLALANVLWMGTDDPTEILTMARPIKQVHFKETRVGPGDRHPGQGRVKYAESMATLRTIGYNSWMVF
;
A
#
# COMPACT_ATOMS: atom_id res chain seq x y z
N MET A 1 3.78 -8.53 6.83
CA MET A 1 4.19 -8.44 8.27
C MET A 1 3.31 -7.46 9.06
N SER A 2 2.97 -6.32 8.46
CA SER A 2 2.18 -5.25 9.09
C SER A 2 0.76 -5.65 9.49
N HIS A 3 0.14 -6.62 8.80
CA HIS A 3 -1.17 -7.17 9.18
C HIS A 3 -1.17 -7.79 10.58
N ARG A 4 -0.17 -8.64 10.90
CA ARG A 4 -0.05 -9.27 12.24
C ARG A 4 0.16 -8.23 13.35
N LEU A 5 0.87 -7.14 13.04
CA LEU A 5 1.05 -6.04 13.99
C LEU A 5 -0.28 -5.30 14.23
N ALA A 6 -1.05 -5.04 13.16
CA ALA A 6 -2.37 -4.42 13.29
C ALA A 6 -3.34 -5.28 14.12
N GLU A 7 -3.34 -6.60 13.90
CA GLU A 7 -4.12 -7.55 14.69
C GLU A 7 -3.69 -7.57 16.16
N ALA A 8 -2.37 -7.61 16.42
CA ALA A 8 -1.84 -7.61 17.78
C ALA A 8 -2.14 -6.31 18.54
N ILE A 9 -2.15 -5.17 17.85
CA ILE A 9 -2.48 -3.87 18.46
C ILE A 9 -3.98 -3.79 18.77
N GLY A 10 -4.85 -4.35 17.92
CA GLY A 10 -6.29 -4.46 18.19
C GLY A 10 -7.02 -3.13 18.41
N SER A 11 -6.43 -2.00 17.99
CA SER A 11 -6.91 -0.66 18.31
C SER A 11 -7.52 0.03 17.10
N ALA A 12 -8.71 0.62 17.28
CA ALA A 12 -9.41 1.36 16.22
C ALA A 12 -8.70 2.67 15.79
N VAL A 13 -7.82 3.21 16.65
CA VAL A 13 -7.03 4.41 16.34
C VAL A 13 -5.71 4.08 15.64
N PHE A 14 -5.33 2.80 15.59
CA PHE A 14 -4.16 2.37 14.82
C PHE A 14 -4.45 2.45 13.33
N GLY A 15 -3.44 2.86 12.56
CA GLY A 15 -3.53 3.02 11.12
C GLY A 15 -2.22 2.67 10.43
N ILE A 16 -2.32 2.18 9.20
CA ILE A 16 -1.19 1.88 8.34
C ILE A 16 -1.08 2.97 7.28
N TYR A 17 0.14 3.49 7.17
CA TYR A 17 0.62 4.23 6.03
C TYR A 17 1.20 3.25 5.01
N LEU A 18 0.57 3.16 3.83
CA LEU A 18 0.96 2.20 2.81
C LEU A 18 1.69 2.90 1.66
N ALA A 19 2.99 2.65 1.51
CA ALA A 19 3.74 3.07 0.33
C ALA A 19 3.84 1.91 -0.67
N LEU A 20 3.27 2.06 -1.88
CA LEU A 20 3.17 0.97 -2.86
C LEU A 20 4.54 0.42 -3.27
N ALA A 21 5.52 1.30 -3.50
CA ALA A 21 6.89 0.88 -3.82
C ALA A 21 7.56 0.06 -2.71
N ASN A 22 7.23 0.30 -1.44
CA ASN A 22 7.82 -0.44 -0.33
C ASN A 22 7.30 -1.88 -0.29
N VAL A 23 6.05 -2.11 -0.70
CA VAL A 23 5.47 -3.46 -0.79
C VAL A 23 6.27 -4.31 -1.78
N LEU A 24 6.52 -3.76 -2.98
CA LEU A 24 7.34 -4.41 -4.00
C LEU A 24 8.79 -4.62 -3.54
N TRP A 25 9.37 -3.62 -2.86
CA TRP A 25 10.73 -3.73 -2.32
C TRP A 25 10.85 -4.85 -1.28
N MET A 26 9.82 -5.07 -0.47
CA MET A 26 9.73 -6.18 0.48
C MET A 26 9.41 -7.53 -0.19
N GLY A 27 9.34 -7.59 -1.53
CA GLY A 27 9.10 -8.81 -2.30
C GLY A 27 7.64 -9.26 -2.33
N THR A 28 6.70 -8.37 -2.01
CA THR A 28 5.27 -8.66 -2.01
C THR A 28 4.56 -7.96 -3.18
N ASP A 29 3.45 -8.51 -3.64
CA ASP A 29 2.59 -7.91 -4.67
C ASP A 29 1.67 -6.83 -4.06
N ASP A 30 1.59 -5.65 -4.68
CA ASP A 30 0.89 -4.49 -4.14
C ASP A 30 -0.64 -4.66 -4.02
N PRO A 31 -1.39 -5.14 -5.04
CA PRO A 31 -2.80 -5.49 -4.87
C PRO A 31 -3.05 -6.51 -3.76
N THR A 32 -2.21 -7.55 -3.68
CA THR A 32 -2.36 -8.63 -2.69
C THR A 32 -2.18 -8.12 -1.26
N GLU A 33 -1.20 -7.25 -1.02
CA GLU A 33 -0.98 -6.66 0.32
C GLU A 33 -2.12 -5.69 0.69
N ILE A 34 -2.64 -4.90 -0.26
CA ILE A 34 -3.80 -4.03 -0.01
C ILE A 34 -5.01 -4.84 0.46
N LEU A 35 -5.33 -5.95 -0.22
CA LEU A 35 -6.42 -6.83 0.19
C LEU A 35 -6.21 -7.40 1.59
N THR A 36 -4.99 -7.85 1.87
CA THR A 36 -4.63 -8.43 3.17
C THR A 36 -4.73 -7.41 4.30
N MET A 37 -4.42 -6.14 4.04
CA MET A 37 -4.41 -5.07 5.04
C MET A 37 -5.66 -4.16 5.01
N ALA A 38 -6.75 -4.57 4.38
CA ALA A 38 -7.85 -3.69 3.99
C ALA A 38 -8.36 -2.72 5.08
N ARG A 39 -8.52 -3.15 6.33
CA ARG A 39 -9.12 -2.32 7.41
C ARG A 39 -8.20 -1.24 7.98
N PRO A 40 -6.92 -1.50 8.30
CA PRO A 40 -6.07 -0.48 8.92
C PRO A 40 -5.51 0.59 7.98
N ILE A 41 -5.65 0.53 6.65
CA ILE A 41 -5.03 1.54 5.76
C ILE A 41 -5.67 2.92 5.97
N LYS A 42 -4.87 3.91 6.39
CA LYS A 42 -5.33 5.30 6.61
C LYS A 42 -4.79 6.29 5.59
N GLN A 43 -3.66 5.97 4.96
CA GLN A 43 -3.04 6.81 3.95
C GLN A 43 -2.27 5.93 2.97
N VAL A 44 -2.31 6.28 1.69
CA VAL A 44 -1.58 5.59 0.62
C VAL A 44 -0.59 6.56 -0.03
N HIS A 45 0.68 6.15 -0.16
CA HIS A 45 1.72 6.88 -0.88
C HIS A 45 2.04 6.23 -2.22
N PHE A 46 1.82 7.00 -3.27
CA PHE A 46 2.22 6.74 -4.64
C PHE A 46 3.72 7.01 -4.83
N LYS A 47 4.53 6.08 -4.34
CA LYS A 47 5.93 5.94 -4.75
C LYS A 47 6.06 4.90 -5.85
N GLU A 48 7.16 4.96 -6.60
CA GLU A 48 7.52 3.97 -7.62
C GLU A 48 8.83 3.26 -7.26
N THR A 49 9.05 2.07 -7.79
CA THR A 49 10.34 1.38 -7.71
C THR A 49 10.67 0.58 -8.97
N ARG A 50 11.92 0.64 -9.42
CA ARG A 50 12.48 -0.30 -10.40
C ARG A 50 13.64 -1.13 -9.83
N VAL A 51 14.58 -0.48 -9.16
CA VAL A 51 15.75 -1.12 -8.53
C VAL A 51 15.70 -0.93 -7.01
N GLY A 52 15.29 0.24 -6.52
CA GLY A 52 15.12 0.55 -5.09
C GLY A 52 13.85 1.36 -4.81
N PRO A 53 13.42 1.51 -3.54
CA PRO A 53 12.18 2.21 -3.23
C PRO A 53 12.28 3.71 -3.51
N GLY A 54 11.37 4.24 -4.32
CA GLY A 54 11.34 5.67 -4.67
C GLY A 54 12.40 6.09 -5.69
N ASP A 55 13.02 5.15 -6.41
CA ASP A 55 14.10 5.43 -7.37
C ASP A 55 13.59 5.97 -8.73
N ARG A 56 12.27 6.08 -8.89
CA ARG A 56 11.59 6.51 -10.12
C ARG A 56 10.40 7.40 -9.81
N HIS A 57 9.98 8.15 -10.82
CA HIS A 57 8.68 8.82 -10.81
C HIS A 57 7.54 7.81 -11.05
N PRO A 58 6.33 8.06 -10.52
CA PRO A 58 5.16 7.23 -10.76
C PRO A 58 4.96 6.86 -12.25
N GLY A 59 4.82 5.56 -12.53
CA GLY A 59 4.55 5.02 -13.86
C GLY A 59 5.81 4.63 -14.64
N GLN A 60 7.00 4.80 -14.06
CA GLN A 60 8.28 4.47 -14.70
C GLN A 60 8.96 3.22 -14.11
N GLY A 61 8.26 2.49 -13.23
CA GLY A 61 8.81 1.32 -12.55
C GLY A 61 7.88 0.11 -12.65
N ARG A 62 7.59 -0.49 -11.50
CA ARG A 62 6.95 -1.80 -11.38
C ARG A 62 5.64 -1.77 -10.60
N VAL A 63 5.29 -0.65 -9.99
CA VAL A 63 4.03 -0.51 -9.23
C VAL A 63 2.84 -0.65 -10.16
N LYS A 64 1.90 -1.52 -9.77
CA LYS A 64 0.69 -1.84 -10.54
C LYS A 64 -0.43 -0.86 -10.20
N TYR A 65 -0.24 0.42 -10.52
CA TYR A 65 -1.16 1.48 -10.08
C TYR A 65 -2.62 1.23 -10.45
N ALA A 66 -2.90 0.71 -11.65
CA ALA A 66 -4.28 0.43 -12.08
C ALA A 66 -4.95 -0.63 -11.19
N GLU A 67 -4.25 -1.73 -10.95
CA GLU A 67 -4.72 -2.85 -10.12
C GLU A 67 -4.81 -2.44 -8.64
N SER A 68 -3.79 -1.77 -8.12
CA SER A 68 -3.79 -1.22 -6.76
C SER A 68 -4.94 -0.24 -6.54
N MET A 69 -5.26 0.62 -7.52
CA MET A 69 -6.41 1.52 -7.44
C MET A 69 -7.76 0.79 -7.52
N ALA A 70 -7.86 -0.24 -8.35
CA ALA A 70 -9.06 -1.08 -8.38
C ALA A 70 -9.28 -1.75 -7.02
N THR A 71 -8.23 -2.30 -6.42
CA THR A 71 -8.29 -2.93 -5.09
C THR A 71 -8.66 -1.95 -3.99
N LEU A 72 -8.05 -0.76 -3.95
CA LEU A 72 -8.40 0.29 -2.98
C LEU A 72 -9.88 0.67 -3.07
N ARG A 73 -10.42 0.76 -4.29
CA ARG A 73 -11.86 0.99 -4.49
C ARG A 73 -12.70 -0.16 -3.97
N THR A 74 -12.31 -1.41 -4.25
CA THR A 74 -13.02 -2.62 -3.79
C THR A 74 -13.11 -2.69 -2.27
N ILE A 75 -12.06 -2.29 -1.54
CA ILE A 75 -12.06 -2.29 -0.07
C ILE A 75 -12.73 -1.03 0.53
N GLY A 76 -13.29 -0.15 -0.30
CA GLY A 76 -13.95 1.07 0.16
C GLY A 76 -13.00 2.12 0.74
N TYR A 77 -11.74 2.14 0.32
CA TYR A 77 -10.78 3.15 0.77
C TYR A 77 -11.25 4.56 0.40
N ASN A 78 -11.35 5.44 1.40
CA ASN A 78 -11.93 6.79 1.26
C ASN A 78 -11.07 7.90 1.90
N SER A 79 -9.77 7.67 2.03
CA SER A 79 -8.83 8.63 2.64
C SER A 79 -7.80 9.14 1.63
N TRP A 80 -6.79 9.85 2.10
CA TRP A 80 -5.82 10.58 1.27
C TRP A 80 -4.86 9.67 0.50
N MET A 81 -4.60 10.03 -0.75
CA MET A 81 -3.46 9.56 -1.52
C MET A 81 -2.44 10.68 -1.60
N VAL A 82 -1.18 10.35 -1.35
CA VAL A 82 -0.05 11.29 -1.43
C VAL A 82 0.94 10.82 -2.49
N PHE A 83 1.69 11.74 -3.09
CA PHE A 83 2.66 11.49 -4.18
C PHE A 83 4.07 11.82 -3.71
#